data_AF-A0A7V2X6L5-F1
#
_entry.id   AF-A0A7V2X6L5-F1
#
_cell.length_a   1.000
_cell.length_b   1.000
_cell.length_c   1.000
_cell.angle_alpha   90.00
_cell.angle_beta   90.00
_cell.angle_gamma   90.00
#
_symmetry.space_group_name_H-M   'P 1'
#
loop_
_entity.id
_entity.type
_entity.pdbx_description
1 polymer ?
#
loop_
_entity_poly.entity_id
_entity_poly.type
_entity_poly.pdbx_seq_one_letter_code
_entity_poly.pdbx_strand_id
1 'polypeptide(L)'
;MASSVEIRLAAALKDDPGELEYEALQHRTSGALIYPTRALASWRAVRLAREGHYTGIFGAFFCEFSAFAHELLRTCGMDPLLVDSRERRLMVQNCLEETLRDAGETAGIQIRETGIAGLAFQLLDAITALKQAGIPPETFEERIGNDSPVDRLVLEV
;
A
#
# COMPACT_ATOMS: atom_id res chain seq x y z
N MET A 1 19.40 -19.23 5.95
CA MET A 1 19.56 -18.34 7.12
C MET A 1 18.22 -17.65 7.34
N ALA A 2 17.60 -17.78 8.50
CA ALA A 2 16.34 -17.10 8.79
C ALA A 2 16.63 -15.63 9.09
N SER A 3 16.31 -14.75 8.16
CA SER A 3 16.37 -13.30 8.36
C SER A 3 15.23 -12.89 9.28
N SER A 4 15.53 -12.53 10.53
CA SER A 4 14.55 -11.98 11.47
C SER A 4 14.44 -10.47 11.27
N VAL A 5 13.23 -9.96 11.06
CA VAL A 5 12.93 -8.53 11.03
C VAL A 5 12.42 -8.12 12.41
N GLU A 6 13.14 -7.25 13.10
CA GLU A 6 12.70 -6.66 14.37
C GLU A 6 12.07 -5.29 14.09
N ILE A 7 10.75 -5.17 14.27
CA ILE A 7 10.05 -3.88 14.17
C ILE A 7 10.02 -3.26 15.56
N ARG A 8 10.89 -2.29 15.80
CA ARG A 8 10.85 -1.47 17.01
C ARG A 8 9.93 -0.27 16.76
N LEU A 9 8.71 -0.36 17.29
CA LEU A 9 7.87 0.82 17.43
C LEU A 9 8.45 1.64 18.59
N ALA A 10 9.17 2.71 18.28
CA ALA A 10 9.61 3.64 19.31
C ALA A 10 8.36 4.19 20.02
N ALA A 11 8.17 3.79 21.27
CA ALA A 11 7.13 4.34 22.14
C ALA A 11 7.50 5.79 22.41
N ALA A 12 7.03 6.71 21.55
CA ALA A 12 7.24 8.14 21.63
C ALA A 12 8.59 8.47 22.28
N LEU A 13 9.70 8.18 21.58
CA LEU A 13 10.98 8.79 21.93
C LEU A 13 10.69 10.27 22.13
N LYS A 14 11.07 10.79 23.30
CA LYS A 14 10.89 12.21 23.59
C LYS A 14 11.46 12.95 22.39
N ASP A 15 10.64 13.81 21.83
CA ASP A 15 10.75 14.40 20.49
C ASP A 15 11.91 15.40 20.39
N ASP A 16 13.05 15.11 21.02
CA ASP A 16 14.30 15.82 20.79
C ASP A 16 14.74 15.46 19.36
N PRO A 17 14.74 16.43 18.43
CA PRO A 17 15.00 16.16 17.04
C PRO A 17 16.39 15.52 16.88
N GLY A 18 16.43 14.28 16.38
CA GLY A 18 17.68 13.60 16.04
C GLY A 18 17.95 12.31 16.83
N GLU A 19 17.34 12.06 17.99
CA GLU A 19 17.65 10.84 18.79
C GLU A 19 17.39 9.54 18.01
N LEU A 20 16.22 9.45 17.37
CA LEU A 20 15.85 8.34 16.48
C LEU A 20 16.86 8.16 15.34
N GLU A 21 17.23 9.29 14.72
CA GLU A 21 18.17 9.30 13.63
C GLU A 21 19.57 8.82 14.08
N TYR A 22 20.04 9.24 15.25
CA TYR A 22 21.33 8.83 15.82
C TYR A 22 21.36 7.37 16.24
N GLU A 23 20.28 6.85 16.84
CA GLU A 23 20.17 5.43 17.18
C GLU A 23 20.19 4.58 15.91
N ALA A 24 19.40 4.94 14.90
CA ALA A 24 19.33 4.18 13.65
C ALA A 24 20.66 4.17 12.89
N LEU A 25 21.50 5.21 13.01
CA LEU A 25 22.84 5.24 12.42
C LEU A 25 23.74 4.12 12.93
N GLN A 26 23.52 3.60 14.15
CA GLN A 26 24.25 2.42 14.66
C GLN A 26 23.96 1.17 13.84
N HIS A 27 22.81 1.15 13.14
CA HIS A 27 22.35 0.05 12.31
C HIS A 27 22.39 0.38 10.81
N ARG A 28 23.19 1.38 10.38
CA ARG A 28 23.21 1.88 8.98
C ARG A 28 23.37 0.83 7.87
N THR A 29 23.94 -0.34 8.17
CA THR A 29 24.15 -1.42 7.21
C THR A 29 22.99 -2.40 7.11
N SER A 30 22.07 -2.39 8.08
CA SER A 30 21.00 -3.39 8.21
C SER A 30 19.66 -2.83 8.69
N GLY A 31 19.56 -1.51 8.86
CA GLY A 31 18.37 -0.79 9.33
C GLY A 31 17.93 0.27 8.34
N ALA A 32 16.72 0.79 8.55
CA ALA A 32 16.17 1.90 7.78
C ALA A 32 15.26 2.76 8.68
N LEU A 33 15.17 4.05 8.35
CA LEU A 33 14.24 5.00 8.94
C LEU A 33 13.10 5.25 7.95
N ILE A 34 11.89 4.90 8.39
CA ILE A 34 10.68 4.98 7.58
C ILE A 34 9.85 6.18 8.04
N TYR A 35 9.60 7.10 7.12
CA TYR A 35 8.77 8.29 7.35
C TYR A 35 7.46 8.21 6.57
N PRO A 36 6.41 8.95 7.02
CA PRO A 36 5.13 8.98 6.33
C PRO A 36 5.17 9.42 4.86
N THR A 37 6.11 10.30 4.49
CA THR A 37 6.24 10.82 3.12
C THR A 37 7.69 10.93 2.69
N ARG A 38 7.94 10.80 1.39
CA ARG A 38 9.24 11.03 0.77
C ARG A 38 9.79 12.43 1.06
N ALA A 39 8.92 13.44 1.09
CA ALA A 39 9.32 14.80 1.39
C ALA A 39 9.88 14.92 2.80
N LEU A 40 9.21 14.31 3.79
CA LEU A 40 9.68 14.29 5.17
C LEU A 40 10.97 13.48 5.33
N ALA A 41 11.04 12.28 4.72
CA ALA A 41 12.26 11.48 4.71
C ALA A 41 13.46 12.26 4.14
N SER A 42 13.26 12.93 3.00
CA SER A 42 14.29 13.73 2.35
C SER A 42 14.72 14.91 3.21
N TRP A 43 13.76 15.62 3.81
CA TRP A 43 14.03 16.75 4.69
C TRP A 43 14.84 16.32 5.93
N ARG A 44 14.47 15.20 6.56
CA ARG A 44 15.20 14.61 7.71
C ARG A 44 16.61 14.20 7.33
N ALA A 45 16.80 13.53 6.20
CA ALA A 45 18.11 13.16 5.70
C ALA A 45 19.02 14.39 5.46
N VAL A 46 18.49 15.43 4.82
CA VAL A 46 19.22 16.68 4.58
C VAL A 46 19.60 17.36 5.89
N ARG A 47 18.68 17.41 6.86
CA ARG A 47 18.94 18.02 8.16
C ARG A 47 20.05 17.30 8.91
N LEU A 48 20.00 15.96 8.97
CA LEU A 48 21.02 15.16 9.62
C LEU A 48 22.40 15.28 8.93
N ALA A 49 22.44 15.30 7.61
CA ALA A 49 23.68 15.50 6.86
C ALA A 49 24.32 16.86 7.15
N ARG A 50 23.51 17.90 7.34
CA ARG A 50 23.96 19.27 7.63
C ARG A 50 24.41 19.45 9.08
N GLU A 51 23.67 18.90 10.04
CA GLU A 51 23.92 19.10 11.47
C GLU A 51 24.96 18.12 12.04
N GLY A 52 25.03 16.89 11.51
CA GLY A 52 25.86 15.81 12.07
C GLY A 52 27.06 15.39 11.21
N HIS A 53 27.29 16.01 10.05
CA HIS A 53 28.36 15.65 9.10
C HIS A 53 28.34 14.19 8.59
N TYR A 54 27.19 13.52 8.65
CA TYR A 54 27.05 12.15 8.14
C TYR A 54 26.83 12.17 6.62
N THR A 55 27.80 11.61 5.88
CA THR A 55 27.72 11.43 4.43
C THR A 55 27.25 10.02 4.09
N GLY A 56 26.62 9.83 2.92
CA GLY A 56 26.16 8.51 2.46
C GLY A 56 24.87 7.99 3.11
N ILE A 57 24.12 8.85 3.81
CA ILE A 57 22.85 8.50 4.46
C ILE A 57 21.62 8.65 3.54
N PHE A 58 21.80 9.06 2.29
CA PHE A 58 20.70 9.19 1.34
C PHE A 58 20.34 7.84 0.71
N GLY A 59 19.07 7.67 0.32
CA GLY A 59 18.59 6.46 -0.36
C GLY A 59 17.77 5.57 0.55
N ALA A 60 17.91 4.25 0.44
CA ALA A 60 17.09 3.25 1.13
C ALA A 60 17.06 3.40 2.67
N PHE A 61 18.08 4.04 3.25
CA PHE A 61 18.17 4.28 4.69
C PHE A 61 17.15 5.34 5.19
N PHE A 62 16.83 6.38 4.41
CA PHE A 62 15.79 7.37 4.73
C PHE A 62 14.71 7.31 3.65
N CYS A 63 13.60 6.64 3.93
CA CYS A 63 12.60 6.37 2.91
C CYS A 63 11.17 6.50 3.45
N GLU A 64 10.21 6.53 2.52
CA GLU A 64 8.81 6.30 2.85
C GLU A 64 8.48 4.82 2.80
N PHE A 65 7.38 4.42 3.43
CA PHE A 65 7.01 3.00 3.56
C PHE A 65 7.00 2.26 2.20
N SER A 66 6.46 2.89 1.15
CA SER A 66 6.44 2.30 -0.19
C SER A 66 7.84 2.05 -0.76
N ALA A 67 8.78 2.97 -0.55
CA ALA A 67 10.16 2.83 -1.00
C ALA A 67 10.93 1.77 -0.18
N PHE A 68 10.66 1.70 1.13
CA PHE A 68 11.17 0.61 1.97
C PHE A 68 10.70 -0.76 1.48
N ALA A 69 9.38 -0.91 1.25
CA ALA A 69 8.80 -2.14 0.77
C ALA A 69 9.35 -2.54 -0.61
N HIS A 70 9.54 -1.56 -1.50
CA HIS A 70 10.14 -1.78 -2.82
C HIS A 70 11.55 -2.38 -2.72
N GLU A 71 12.41 -1.76 -1.92
CA GLU A 71 13.78 -2.23 -1.72
C GLU A 71 13.81 -3.62 -1.03
N LEU A 72 12.96 -3.83 -0.03
CA LEU A 72 12.85 -5.12 0.65
C LEU A 72 12.49 -6.24 -0.35
N LEU A 73 11.51 -6.01 -1.21
CA LEU A 73 11.12 -6.99 -2.24
C LEU A 73 12.27 -7.28 -3.21
N ARG A 74 13.05 -6.26 -3.61
CA ARG A 74 14.24 -6.42 -4.47
C ARG A 74 15.34 -7.25 -3.81
N THR A 75 15.60 -7.02 -2.53
CA THR A 75 16.56 -7.84 -1.78
C THR A 75 16.11 -9.30 -1.64
N CYS A 76 14.80 -9.56 -1.66
CA CYS A 76 14.21 -10.90 -1.73
C CYS A 76 14.19 -11.50 -3.15
N GLY A 77 14.79 -10.85 -4.15
CA GLY A 77 14.86 -11.34 -5.53
C GLY A 77 13.61 -11.09 -6.36
N MET A 78 12.68 -10.24 -5.91
CA MET A 78 11.50 -9.82 -6.66
C MET A 78 11.73 -8.44 -7.26
N ASP A 79 11.34 -8.21 -8.52
CA ASP A 79 11.37 -6.87 -9.14
C ASP A 79 9.94 -6.33 -9.30
N PRO A 80 9.38 -5.66 -8.28
CA PRO A 80 8.00 -5.21 -8.31
C PRO A 80 7.82 -4.04 -9.28
N LEU A 81 6.84 -4.18 -10.17
CA LEU A 81 6.36 -3.11 -11.03
C LEU A 81 5.30 -2.28 -10.29
N LEU A 82 5.48 -0.96 -10.28
CA LEU A 82 4.50 -0.04 -9.73
C LEU A 82 3.48 0.30 -10.80
N VAL A 83 2.21 0.07 -10.48
CA VAL A 83 1.07 0.37 -11.35
C VAL A 83 0.43 1.67 -10.88
N ASP A 84 0.31 2.65 -11.77
CA ASP A 84 -0.23 3.95 -11.41
C ASP A 84 -1.76 3.92 -11.23
N SER A 85 -2.31 5.00 -10.68
CA SER A 85 -3.75 5.08 -10.41
C SER A 85 -4.63 4.98 -11.67
N ARG A 86 -4.12 5.39 -12.84
CA ARG A 86 -4.85 5.32 -14.11
C ARG A 86 -4.84 3.89 -14.64
N GLU A 87 -3.68 3.25 -14.65
CA GLU A 87 -3.51 1.85 -15.04
C GLU A 87 -4.36 0.93 -14.15
N ARG A 88 -4.33 1.13 -12.83
CA ARG A 88 -5.19 0.39 -11.89
C ARG A 88 -6.68 0.53 -12.23
N ARG A 89 -7.14 1.74 -12.63
CA ARG A 89 -8.53 1.96 -13.04
C ARG A 89 -8.87 1.22 -14.33
N LEU A 90 -7.97 1.26 -15.32
CA LEU A 90 -8.15 0.53 -16.58
C LEU A 90 -8.21 -0.98 -16.34
N MET A 91 -7.39 -1.52 -15.45
CA MET A 91 -7.42 -2.93 -15.09
C MET A 91 -8.77 -3.33 -14.46
N VAL A 92 -9.30 -2.52 -13.53
CA VAL A 92 -10.62 -2.79 -12.92
C VAL A 92 -11.73 -2.68 -13.96
N GLN A 93 -11.69 -1.66 -14.82
CA GLN A 93 -12.67 -1.50 -15.89
C GLN A 93 -12.66 -2.70 -16.85
N ASN A 94 -11.50 -3.13 -17.31
CA ASN A 94 -11.38 -4.29 -18.20
C ASN A 94 -11.92 -5.56 -17.53
N CYS A 95 -11.60 -5.76 -16.24
CA CYS A 95 -12.10 -6.90 -15.47
C CYS A 95 -13.64 -6.90 -15.37
N LEU A 96 -14.26 -5.73 -15.18
CA LEU A 96 -15.72 -5.58 -15.18
C LEU A 96 -16.32 -5.88 -16.56
N GLU A 97 -15.74 -5.34 -17.62
CA GLU A 97 -16.21 -5.56 -19.00
C GLU A 97 -16.11 -7.04 -19.39
N GLU A 98 -15.03 -7.73 -19.02
CA GLU A 98 -14.85 -9.17 -19.22
C GLU A 98 -15.88 -9.97 -18.42
N THR A 99 -16.05 -9.66 -17.13
CA THR A 99 -17.03 -10.35 -16.27
C THR A 99 -18.46 -10.20 -16.80
N LEU A 100 -18.86 -9.01 -17.24
CA LEU A 100 -20.18 -8.77 -17.84
C LEU A 100 -20.37 -9.49 -19.18
N ARG A 101 -19.30 -9.62 -19.97
CA ARG A 101 -19.33 -10.36 -21.23
C ARG A 101 -19.51 -11.87 -20.98
N ASP A 102 -18.81 -12.41 -19.98
CA ASP A 102 -18.79 -13.85 -19.70
C ASP A 102 -20.06 -14.32 -18.94
N ALA A 103 -20.61 -13.48 -18.06
CA ALA A 103 -21.81 -13.81 -17.28
C ALA A 103 -23.12 -13.69 -18.09
N GLY A 104 -23.10 -13.05 -19.27
CA GLY A 104 -24.29 -12.46 -19.88
C GLY A 104 -24.85 -11.33 -18.99
N GLU A 105 -25.97 -10.71 -19.37
CA GLU A 105 -26.68 -9.81 -18.45
C GLU A 105 -27.03 -10.60 -17.17
N THR A 106 -26.22 -10.45 -16.13
CA THR A 106 -26.42 -11.11 -14.83
C THR A 106 -27.85 -10.82 -14.37
N ALA A 107 -28.65 -11.88 -14.19
CA ALA A 107 -30.04 -11.76 -13.79
C ALA A 107 -30.13 -10.99 -12.44
N GLY A 108 -30.43 -9.69 -12.52
CA GLY A 108 -30.58 -8.80 -11.37
C GLY A 108 -29.68 -7.55 -11.36
N ILE A 109 -28.58 -7.50 -12.12
CA ILE A 109 -27.68 -6.34 -12.14
C ILE A 109 -27.51 -5.86 -13.58
N GLN A 110 -28.37 -4.93 -14.01
CA GLN A 110 -28.18 -4.22 -15.28
C GLN A 110 -27.19 -3.06 -15.09
N ILE A 111 -25.89 -3.36 -15.20
CA ILE A 111 -24.88 -2.31 -15.31
C ILE A 111 -24.97 -1.74 -16.72
N ARG A 112 -25.59 -0.57 -16.86
CA ARG A 112 -25.54 0.17 -18.13
C ARG A 112 -24.07 0.46 -18.46
N GLU A 113 -23.68 0.32 -19.72
CA GLU A 113 -22.31 0.59 -20.19
C GLU A 113 -21.78 1.97 -19.72
N THR A 114 -22.68 2.96 -19.61
CA THR A 114 -22.38 4.32 -19.12
C THR A 114 -22.00 4.40 -17.64
N GLY A 115 -22.29 3.37 -16.83
CA GLY A 115 -21.99 3.29 -15.40
C GLY A 115 -20.68 2.58 -15.06
N ILE A 116 -20.06 1.87 -16.02
CA ILE A 116 -18.88 1.02 -15.78
C ILE A 116 -17.71 1.82 -15.23
N ALA A 117 -17.42 2.99 -15.81
CA ALA A 117 -16.31 3.83 -15.37
C ALA A 117 -16.48 4.34 -13.92
N GLY A 118 -17.71 4.68 -13.53
CA GLY A 118 -18.03 5.13 -12.17
C GLY A 118 -17.93 3.99 -11.16
N LEU A 119 -18.43 2.81 -11.53
CA LEU A 119 -18.33 1.61 -10.70
C LEU A 119 -16.88 1.15 -10.53
N ALA A 120 -16.08 1.18 -11.59
CA ALA A 120 -14.66 0.83 -11.53
C ALA A 120 -13.90 1.71 -10.53
N PHE A 121 -14.24 3.00 -10.46
CA PHE A 121 -13.67 3.92 -9.47
C PHE A 121 -14.03 3.49 -8.03
N GLN A 122 -15.32 3.25 -7.76
CA GLN A 122 -15.79 2.86 -6.42
C GLN A 122 -15.22 1.51 -5.98
N LEU A 123 -15.13 0.54 -6.89
CA LEU A 123 -14.53 -0.76 -6.60
C LEU A 123 -13.04 -0.65 -6.32
N LEU A 124 -12.31 0.20 -7.06
CA LEU A 124 -10.90 0.41 -6.79
C LEU A 124 -10.65 1.01 -5.39
N ASP A 125 -11.52 1.92 -4.95
CA ASP A 125 -11.46 2.49 -3.60
C ASP A 125 -11.75 1.42 -2.54
N ALA A 126 -12.78 0.60 -2.74
CA ALA A 126 -13.10 -0.52 -1.83
C ALA A 126 -11.96 -1.54 -1.76
N ILE A 127 -11.42 -1.96 -2.91
CA ILE A 127 -10.27 -2.87 -2.99
C ILE A 127 -9.07 -2.28 -2.25
N THR A 128 -8.83 -0.97 -2.40
CA THR A 128 -7.73 -0.28 -1.72
C THR A 128 -7.92 -0.32 -0.20
N ALA A 129 -9.12 -0.04 0.30
CA ALA A 129 -9.43 -0.11 1.72
C ALA A 129 -9.26 -1.53 2.30
N LEU A 130 -9.74 -2.56 1.58
CA LEU A 130 -9.59 -3.97 1.97
C LEU A 130 -8.10 -4.37 2.06
N LYS A 131 -7.30 -3.98 1.07
CA LYS A 131 -5.85 -4.24 1.06
C LYS A 131 -5.14 -3.53 2.20
N GLN A 132 -5.50 -2.27 2.50
CA GLN A 132 -4.94 -1.54 3.63
C GLN A 132 -5.32 -2.15 4.98
N ALA A 133 -6.48 -2.79 5.08
CA ALA A 133 -6.90 -3.55 6.25
C ALA A 133 -6.25 -4.95 6.33
N GLY A 134 -5.40 -5.33 5.38
CA GLY A 134 -4.77 -6.64 5.34
C GLY A 134 -5.74 -7.79 5.03
N ILE A 135 -6.85 -7.50 4.34
CA ILE A 135 -7.86 -8.50 3.97
C ILE A 135 -7.52 -9.04 2.57
N PRO A 136 -7.10 -10.31 2.45
CA PRO A 136 -6.85 -10.92 1.15
C PRO A 136 -8.16 -11.40 0.48
N PRO A 137 -8.16 -11.67 -0.84
CA PRO A 137 -9.36 -12.06 -1.60
C PRO A 137 -10.11 -13.25 -0.99
N GLU A 138 -9.40 -14.31 -0.62
CA GLU A 138 -9.97 -15.52 -0.04
C GLU A 138 -10.75 -15.24 1.26
N THR A 139 -10.23 -14.35 2.12
CA THR A 139 -10.92 -13.94 3.36
C THR A 139 -12.14 -13.07 3.06
N PHE A 140 -12.12 -12.32 1.98
CA PHE A 140 -13.28 -11.53 1.55
C PHE A 140 -14.38 -12.41 0.96
N GLU A 141 -14.02 -13.39 0.13
CA GLU A 141 -14.95 -14.37 -0.45
C GLU A 141 -15.66 -15.20 0.63
N GLU A 142 -14.93 -15.67 1.64
CA GLU A 142 -15.51 -16.37 2.80
C GLU A 142 -16.54 -15.50 3.56
N ARG A 143 -16.33 -14.18 3.61
CA ARG A 143 -17.26 -13.25 4.27
C ARG A 143 -18.50 -12.99 3.43
N ILE A 144 -18.38 -12.85 2.11
CA ILE A 144 -19.53 -12.65 1.22
C ILE A 144 -20.35 -13.93 1.10
N GLY A 145 -19.70 -15.10 1.00
CA GLY A 145 -20.39 -16.39 0.97
C GLY A 145 -21.21 -16.69 2.22
N ASN A 146 -20.97 -15.94 3.31
CA ASN A 146 -21.75 -15.94 4.54
C ASN A 146 -22.57 -14.65 4.67
N ASP A 147 -23.55 -14.45 3.78
CA ASP A 147 -24.64 -13.47 3.87
C ASP A 147 -24.15 -12.03 4.16
N SER A 148 -23.64 -11.34 3.12
CA SER A 148 -23.23 -9.94 3.21
C SER A 148 -24.44 -9.04 3.48
N PRO A 149 -24.42 -8.18 4.53
CA PRO A 149 -25.47 -7.17 4.77
C PRO A 149 -25.68 -6.19 3.59
N VAL A 150 -24.69 -6.08 2.70
CA VAL A 150 -24.77 -5.25 1.49
C VAL A 150 -25.72 -5.87 0.46
N ASP A 151 -25.85 -7.20 0.41
CA ASP A 151 -26.75 -7.89 -0.52
C ASP A 151 -28.23 -7.60 -0.19
N ARG A 152 -28.54 -7.30 1.08
CA ARG A 152 -29.90 -6.85 1.49
C ARG A 152 -30.21 -5.42 1.07
N LEU A 153 -29.21 -4.56 0.95
CA LEU A 153 -29.38 -3.14 0.57
C LEU A 153 -29.61 -2.94 -0.94
N VAL A 154 -29.21 -3.91 -1.78
CA VAL A 154 -29.39 -3.85 -3.24
C VAL A 154 -30.75 -4.44 -3.67
N LEU A 155 -31.40 -5.24 -2.82
CA LEU A 155 -32.70 -5.85 -3.12
C LEU A 155 -33.92 -4.98 -2.74
N GLU A 156 -33.72 -3.84 -2.08
CA GLU A 156 -34.80 -2.92 -1.63
C GLU A 156 -34.88 -1.59 -2.41
N VAL A 157 -34.25 -1.47 -3.59
CA VAL A 157 -34.38 -0.29 -4.46
C VAL A 157 -35.00 -0.64 -5.81
#